data_AF-A0A1N7PJK1-F1
#
_entry.id   AF-A0A1N7PJK1-F1
#
_cell.length_a   1.000
_cell.length_b   1.000
_cell.length_c   1.000
_cell.angle_alpha   90.00
_cell.angle_beta   90.00
_cell.angle_gamma   90.00
#
_symmetry.space_group_name_H-M   'P 1'
#
loop_
_entity.id
_entity.type
_entity.pdbx_description
1 polymer ?
#
loop_
_entity_poly.entity_id
_entity_poly.type
_entity_poly.pdbx_seq_one_letter_code
_entity_poly.pdbx_strand_id
1 'polypeptide(L)'
;MRAPAFLLALCLGVSGCTQFPELDATATPGVAAAPYPDLLPIDALLRGAPARATPDLRAGVSARAAALRARAARLQEPVIDPRTRARMARGIAPR
;
A
#
# COMPACT_ATOMS: atom_id res chain seq x y z
N MET A 1 -44.85 13.62 8.63
CA MET A 1 -43.82 14.25 7.77
C MET A 1 -42.56 13.39 7.52
N ARG A 2 -42.38 12.21 8.16
CA ARG A 2 -41.14 11.40 8.04
C ARG A 2 -41.15 10.37 6.91
N ALA A 3 -42.34 9.91 6.49
CA ALA A 3 -42.51 8.96 5.39
C ALA A 3 -41.96 9.42 4.02
N PRO A 4 -42.19 10.68 3.56
CA PRO A 4 -41.64 11.10 2.26
C PRO A 4 -40.12 11.21 2.26
N ALA A 5 -39.51 11.61 3.38
CA ALA A 5 -38.05 11.67 3.53
C ALA A 5 -37.41 10.27 3.51
N PHE A 6 -38.08 9.28 4.12
CA PHE A 6 -37.62 7.89 4.11
C PHE A 6 -37.69 7.27 2.70
N LEU A 7 -38.78 7.51 1.96
CA LEU A 7 -38.93 7.08 0.57
C LEU A 7 -37.86 7.69 -0.34
N LEU A 8 -37.60 9.00 -0.18
CA LEU A 8 -36.56 9.68 -0.94
C LEU A 8 -35.16 9.11 -0.65
N ALA A 9 -34.84 8.85 0.62
CA ALA A 9 -33.57 8.25 1.01
C ALA A 9 -33.40 6.83 0.46
N LEU A 10 -34.47 6.03 0.40
CA LEU A 10 -34.44 4.70 -0.18
C LEU A 10 -34.18 4.75 -1.70
N CYS A 11 -34.86 5.64 -2.43
CA CYS A 11 -34.63 5.82 -3.87
C CYS A 11 -33.19 6.24 -4.20
N LEU A 12 -32.60 7.13 -3.39
CA LEU A 12 -31.21 7.57 -3.54
C LEU A 12 -30.19 6.47 -3.15
N GLY A 13 -30.54 5.59 -2.21
CA GLY A 13 -29.67 4.47 -1.83
C GLY A 13 -29.55 3.41 -2.92
N VAL A 14 -30.63 3.15 -3.67
CA VAL A 14 -30.64 2.13 -4.73
C VAL A 14 -29.94 2.61 -6.02
N SER A 15 -29.83 3.93 -6.24
CA SER A 15 -29.10 4.47 -7.41
C SER A 15 -27.58 4.29 -7.34
N GLY A 16 -27.03 3.80 -6.23
CA GLY A 16 -25.63 3.37 -6.14
C GLY A 16 -25.38 1.94 -6.65
N CYS A 17 -26.42 1.14 -6.85
CA CYS A 17 -26.33 -0.22 -7.37
C CYS A 17 -26.44 -0.27 -8.90
N THR A 18 -25.70 0.61 -9.61
CA THR A 18 -25.68 0.64 -11.07
C THR A 18 -24.58 -0.27 -11.62
N GLN A 19 -24.72 -0.70 -12.87
CA GLN A 19 -23.62 -1.34 -13.58
C GLN A 19 -22.41 -0.41 -13.62
N PHE A 20 -21.21 -1.00 -13.60
CA PHE A 20 -19.96 -0.27 -13.64
C PHE A 20 -19.31 -0.50 -15.00
N PRO A 21 -19.72 0.26 -16.03
CA PRO A 21 -19.37 -0.04 -17.42
C PRO A 21 -17.87 0.02 -17.68
N GLU A 22 -17.13 0.85 -16.94
CA GLU A 22 -15.67 0.89 -17.00
C GLU A 22 -15.02 -0.45 -16.58
N LEU A 23 -15.63 -1.18 -15.64
CA LEU A 23 -15.18 -2.50 -15.22
C LEU A 23 -15.63 -3.57 -16.20
N ASP A 24 -16.89 -3.53 -16.64
CA ASP A 24 -17.44 -4.49 -17.61
C ASP A 24 -16.67 -4.46 -18.94
N ALA A 25 -16.20 -3.28 -19.36
CA ALA A 25 -15.39 -3.11 -20.57
C ALA A 25 -13.98 -3.76 -20.48
N THR A 26 -13.50 -4.04 -19.27
CA THR A 26 -12.22 -4.75 -19.06
C THR A 26 -12.38 -6.27 -19.05
N ALA A 27 -13.61 -6.78 -19.06
CA ALA A 27 -13.86 -8.21 -19.07
C ALA A 27 -13.40 -8.84 -20.39
N THR A 28 -12.64 -9.93 -20.30
CA THR A 28 -12.24 -10.72 -21.46
C THR A 28 -13.49 -11.22 -22.20
N PRO A 29 -13.58 -11.08 -23.54
CA PRO A 29 -14.72 -11.58 -24.31
C PRO A 29 -15.00 -13.05 -24.03
N GLY A 30 -16.25 -13.38 -23.70
CA GLY A 30 -16.68 -14.75 -23.42
C GLY A 30 -16.47 -15.25 -21.98
N VAL A 31 -15.84 -14.46 -21.09
CA VAL A 31 -15.59 -14.88 -19.69
C VAL A 31 -16.87 -15.19 -18.92
N ALA A 32 -17.97 -14.49 -19.20
CA ALA A 32 -19.26 -14.68 -18.52
C ALA A 32 -19.89 -16.05 -18.79
N ALA A 33 -19.54 -16.70 -19.91
CA ALA A 33 -20.04 -18.02 -20.29
C ALA A 33 -18.93 -19.09 -20.26
N ALA A 34 -17.72 -18.73 -19.84
CA ALA A 34 -16.62 -19.66 -19.75
C ALA A 34 -16.88 -20.68 -18.63
N PRO A 35 -16.45 -21.95 -18.80
CA PRO A 35 -16.43 -22.91 -17.71
C PRO A 35 -15.66 -22.35 -16.51
N TYR A 36 -16.13 -22.63 -15.30
CA TYR A 36 -15.41 -22.28 -14.09
C TYR A 36 -14.05 -23.00 -14.08
N PRO A 37 -12.94 -22.34 -13.73
CA PRO A 37 -11.63 -22.95 -13.76
C PRO A 37 -11.49 -24.03 -12.68
N ASP A 38 -10.72 -25.06 -12.99
CA ASP A 38 -10.31 -26.04 -11.99
C ASP A 38 -9.37 -25.38 -10.97
N LEU A 39 -9.77 -25.39 -9.70
CA LEU A 39 -8.98 -24.83 -8.62
C LEU A 39 -7.92 -25.85 -8.20
N LEU A 40 -6.64 -25.44 -8.25
CA LEU A 40 -5.54 -26.26 -7.76
C LEU A 40 -5.47 -26.20 -6.22
N PRO A 41 -5.25 -27.34 -5.52
CA PRO A 41 -5.00 -27.33 -4.09
C PRO A 41 -3.78 -26.49 -3.72
N ILE A 42 -3.86 -25.74 -2.62
CA ILE A 42 -2.77 -24.84 -2.23
C ILE A 42 -1.46 -25.58 -1.94
N ASP A 43 -1.54 -26.77 -1.34
CA ASP A 43 -0.39 -27.64 -1.11
C ASP A 43 0.29 -28.04 -2.42
N ALA A 44 -0.43 -28.11 -3.53
CA ALA A 44 0.15 -28.38 -4.85
C ALA A 44 0.98 -27.20 -5.37
N LEU A 45 0.54 -25.97 -5.11
CA LEU A 45 1.26 -24.76 -5.50
C LEU A 45 2.51 -24.55 -4.65
N LEU A 46 2.44 -24.90 -3.36
CA LEU A 46 3.54 -24.69 -2.41
C LEU A 46 4.69 -25.71 -2.55
N ARG A 47 4.49 -26.82 -3.28
CA ARG A 47 5.56 -27.79 -3.59
C ARG A 47 6.59 -27.30 -4.61
N GLY A 48 6.40 -26.13 -5.19
CA GLY A 48 7.35 -25.51 -6.11
C GLY A 48 8.67 -25.14 -5.43
N ALA A 49 9.70 -24.88 -6.25
CA ALA A 49 10.95 -24.35 -5.74
C ALA A 49 10.72 -22.99 -5.06
N PRO A 50 11.35 -22.71 -3.92
CA PRO A 50 11.22 -21.42 -3.27
C PRO A 50 11.69 -20.31 -4.21
N ALA A 51 10.95 -19.20 -4.22
CA ALA A 51 11.34 -18.03 -5.01
C ALA A 51 12.77 -17.61 -4.61
N ARG A 52 13.68 -17.57 -5.59
CA ARG A 52 15.06 -17.12 -5.38
C ARG A 52 15.28 -15.79 -6.05
N ALA A 53 15.88 -14.86 -5.30
CA ALA A 53 16.26 -13.57 -5.84
C ALA A 53 17.32 -13.75 -6.93
N THR A 54 17.06 -13.19 -8.11
CA THR A 54 18.06 -13.10 -9.18
C THR A 54 19.24 -12.23 -8.73
N PRO A 55 20.43 -12.39 -9.33
CA PRO A 55 21.57 -11.52 -9.04
C PRO A 55 21.22 -10.03 -9.14
N ASP A 56 20.47 -9.64 -10.17
CA ASP A 56 20.07 -8.25 -10.41
C ASP A 56 19.11 -7.73 -9.33
N LEU A 57 18.14 -8.54 -8.91
CA LEU A 57 17.22 -8.17 -7.83
C LEU A 57 18.00 -7.93 -6.53
N ARG A 58 18.96 -8.80 -6.21
CA ARG A 58 19.81 -8.63 -5.01
C ARG A 58 20.64 -7.35 -5.10
N ALA A 59 21.22 -7.07 -6.26
CA ALA A 59 22.01 -5.86 -6.48
C ALA A 59 21.15 -4.58 -6.35
N GLY A 60 19.93 -4.58 -6.89
CA GLY A 60 19.00 -3.45 -6.77
C GLY A 60 18.59 -3.17 -5.32
N VAL A 61 18.30 -4.22 -4.54
CA VAL A 61 17.96 -4.08 -3.11
C VAL A 61 19.16 -3.60 -2.30
N SER A 62 20.36 -4.13 -2.53
CA SER A 62 21.57 -3.71 -1.80
C SER A 62 21.94 -2.26 -2.11
N ALA A 63 21.83 -1.83 -3.37
CA ALA A 63 22.07 -0.45 -3.79
C ALA A 63 21.09 0.53 -3.12
N ARG A 64 19.79 0.20 -3.11
CA ARG A 64 18.79 1.02 -2.39
C ARG A 64 19.08 1.10 -0.90
N ALA A 65 19.42 -0.01 -0.27
CA ALA A 65 19.75 -0.03 1.15
C ALA A 65 20.99 0.83 1.46
N ALA A 66 22.02 0.80 0.61
CA ALA A 66 23.19 1.67 0.74
C ALA A 66 22.82 3.16 0.61
N ALA A 67 22.01 3.51 -0.39
CA ALA A 67 21.55 4.89 -0.58
C ALA A 67 20.72 5.41 0.62
N LEU A 68 19.86 4.57 1.19
CA LEU A 68 19.08 4.92 2.39
C LEU A 68 19.97 5.15 3.61
N ARG A 69 20.98 4.29 3.83
CA ARG A 69 21.95 4.47 4.92
C ARG A 69 22.77 5.74 4.74
N ALA A 70 23.23 6.02 3.51
CA ALA A 70 23.94 7.26 3.21
C ALA A 70 23.07 8.50 3.46
N ARG A 71 21.79 8.45 3.11
CA ARG A 71 20.84 9.54 3.42
C ARG A 71 20.63 9.70 4.92
N ALA A 72 20.47 8.60 5.66
CA ALA A 72 20.30 8.64 7.11
C ALA A 72 21.52 9.25 7.79
N ALA A 73 22.74 8.90 7.36
CA ALA A 73 23.97 9.49 7.89
C ALA A 73 23.99 11.01 7.73
N ARG A 74 23.63 11.54 6.56
CA ARG A 74 23.53 12.99 6.33
C ARG A 74 22.47 13.66 7.19
N LEU A 75 21.33 12.99 7.43
CA LEU A 75 20.26 13.53 8.27
C LEU A 75 20.60 13.52 9.76
N GLN A 76 21.52 12.64 10.18
CA GLN A 76 21.98 12.54 11.56
C GLN A 76 23.09 13.55 11.91
N GLU A 77 23.58 14.32 10.94
CA GLU A 77 24.57 15.35 11.19
C GLU A 77 24.00 16.45 12.12
N PRO A 78 24.81 16.99 13.06
CA PRO A 78 24.35 18.05 13.93
C PRO A 78 23.98 19.33 13.15
N VAL A 79 22.69 19.63 13.06
CA VAL A 79 22.18 20.86 12.44
C VAL A 79 22.37 22.09 13.34
N ILE A 80 22.61 21.86 14.64
CA ILE A 80 22.74 22.90 15.65
C ILE A 80 24.18 22.90 16.17
N ASP A 81 24.81 24.07 16.17
CA ASP A 81 26.17 24.24 16.69
C ASP A 81 26.25 23.87 18.20
N PRO A 82 27.44 23.46 18.69
CA PRO A 82 27.59 23.00 20.06
C PRO A 82 27.17 24.02 21.12
N ARG A 83 27.37 25.33 20.88
CA ARG A 83 27.01 26.37 21.86
C ARG A 83 25.50 26.53 21.95
N THR A 84 24.81 26.55 20.82
CA THR A 84 23.33 26.61 20.80
C THR A 84 22.71 25.37 21.44
N ARG A 85 23.26 24.19 21.15
CA ARG A 85 22.83 22.93 21.79
C ARG A 85 23.00 22.97 23.31
N ALA A 86 24.13 23.46 23.82
CA ALA A 86 24.36 23.60 25.25
C ALA A 86 23.39 24.60 25.91
N ARG A 87 23.01 25.68 25.21
CA ARG A 87 22.00 26.64 25.68
C ARG A 87 20.62 25.99 25.79
N MET A 88 20.22 25.22 24.79
CA MET A 88 18.95 24.47 24.81
C MET A 88 18.90 23.45 25.95
N ALA A 89 19.95 22.65 26.13
CA ALA A 89 20.04 21.65 27.18
C ALA A 89 19.90 22.24 28.59
N ARG A 90 20.51 23.42 28.84
CA ARG A 90 20.34 24.15 30.10
C ARG A 90 18.91 24.67 30.31
N GLY A 91 18.20 25.03 29.24
CA GLY A 91 16.83 25.54 29.33
C GLY A 91 15.76 24.50 29.67
N ILE A 92 16.03 23.21 29.44
CA ILE A 92 15.10 22.09 29.70
C ILE A 92 15.48 21.26 30.94
N ALA A 93 16.58 21.58 31.62
CA ALA A 93 16.96 20.87 32.83
C ALA A 93 15.86 21.06 33.90
N PRO A 94 15.32 19.98 34.50
CA PRO A 94 14.36 20.10 35.58
C PRO A 94 14.99 20.85 36.75
N ARG A 95 14.21 21.72 37.40
CA ARG A 95 14.63 22.48 38.58
C ARG A 95 14.85 21.57 39.77
#